data_AF-A0A7V0UK29-F1
#
_entry.id   AF-A0A7V0UK29-F1
#
_cell.length_a   1.000
_cell.length_b   1.000
_cell.length_c   1.000
_cell.angle_alpha   90.00
_cell.angle_beta   90.00
_cell.angle_gamma   90.00
#
_symmetry.space_group_name_H-M   'P 1'
#
loop_
_entity.id
_entity.type
_entity.pdbx_description
1 polymer ?
#
loop_
_entity_poly.entity_id
_entity_poly.type
_entity_poly.pdbx_seq_one_letter_code
_entity_poly.pdbx_strand_id
1 'polypeptide(L)'
;MQAEALVRNLPGFARFLPVAALFHARTLNVASLARGAGTSRTTTAGYIDILEDTLLAFRVAAYEASLRVREKKHPKLYWVDAGIVRAVKQQLEIPSTEERGALFEGWVANVLRSTSAPKNCADSAQLRTFQDSSAAYWSILPAGRA
;
A
#
# COMPACT_ATOMS: atom_id res chain seq x y z
N MET A 1 28.06 -5.88 9.15
CA MET A 1 27.38 -7.11 9.59
C MET A 1 25.85 -7.09 9.38
N GLN A 2 25.11 -5.96 9.48
CA GLN A 2 23.66 -5.96 9.21
C GLN A 2 23.27 -6.06 7.72
N ALA A 3 24.00 -5.38 6.82
CA ALA A 3 23.74 -5.45 5.38
C ALA A 3 23.86 -6.88 4.82
N GLU A 4 24.74 -7.70 5.40
CA GLU A 4 24.95 -9.09 5.00
C GLU A 4 23.76 -10.00 5.36
N ALA A 5 23.08 -9.74 6.47
CA ALA A 5 21.87 -10.46 6.86
C ALA A 5 20.69 -10.14 5.91
N LEU A 6 20.62 -8.92 5.37
CA LEU A 6 19.62 -8.51 4.38
C LEU A 6 19.83 -9.25 3.05
N VAL A 7 21.09 -9.39 2.61
CA VAL A 7 21.45 -10.11 1.38
C VAL A 7 21.12 -11.61 1.47
N ARG A 8 21.27 -12.22 2.66
CA ARG A 8 20.91 -13.65 2.86
C ARG A 8 19.43 -13.94 2.71
N ASN A 9 18.56 -12.96 2.97
CA ASN A 9 17.11 -13.14 2.84
C ASN A 9 16.54 -12.66 1.49
N LEU A 10 17.42 -12.29 0.55
CA LEU A 10 17.03 -11.86 -0.80
C LEU A 10 16.17 -12.89 -1.55
N PRO A 11 16.42 -14.21 -1.46
CA PRO A 11 15.52 -15.21 -2.06
C PRO A 11 14.12 -15.18 -1.44
N GLY A 12 14.01 -14.93 -0.14
CA GLY A 12 12.72 -14.77 0.55
C GLY A 12 11.99 -13.51 0.08
N PHE A 13 12.71 -12.41 -0.09
CA PHE A 13 12.16 -11.15 -0.62
C PHE A 13 11.68 -11.30 -2.07
N ALA A 14 12.44 -11.99 -2.92
CA ALA A 14 12.07 -12.26 -4.31
C ALA A 14 10.77 -13.07 -4.42
N ARG A 15 10.53 -14.03 -3.52
CA ARG A 15 9.27 -14.80 -3.45
C ARG A 15 8.11 -13.98 -2.89
N PHE A 16 8.40 -13.01 -2.03
CA PHE A 16 7.42 -12.09 -1.47
C PHE A 16 6.89 -11.09 -2.50
N LEU A 17 7.74 -10.56 -3.39
CA LEU A 17 7.39 -9.52 -4.35
C LEU A 17 6.14 -9.84 -5.22
N PRO A 18 6.04 -11.00 -5.91
CA PRO A 18 4.86 -11.37 -6.67
C PRO A 18 3.59 -11.41 -5.82
N VAL A 19 3.70 -11.89 -4.57
CA VAL A 19 2.58 -11.99 -3.64
C VAL A 19 2.15 -10.58 -3.19
N ALA A 20 3.10 -9.70 -2.88
CA ALA A 20 2.83 -8.32 -2.50
C ALA A 20 2.15 -7.51 -3.63
N ALA A 21 2.50 -7.80 -4.88
CA ALA A 21 1.87 -7.16 -6.03
C ALA A 21 0.38 -7.53 -6.18
N LEU A 22 -0.05 -8.70 -5.69
CA LEU A 22 -1.49 -9.08 -5.65
C LEU A 22 -2.32 -8.23 -4.67
N PHE A 23 -1.67 -7.57 -3.71
CA PHE A 23 -2.32 -6.70 -2.74
C PHE A 23 -2.38 -5.23 -3.18
N HIS A 24 -2.02 -4.92 -4.45
CA HIS A 24 -2.16 -3.57 -4.99
C HIS A 24 -3.62 -3.07 -4.94
N ALA A 25 -3.82 -1.87 -4.38
CA ALA A 25 -5.13 -1.25 -4.13
C ALA A 25 -6.08 -2.09 -3.25
N ARG A 26 -5.54 -3.03 -2.47
CA ARG A 26 -6.32 -3.86 -1.54
C ARG A 26 -5.93 -3.59 -0.09
N THR A 27 -6.84 -3.92 0.81
CA THR A 27 -6.61 -3.87 2.25
C THR A 27 -5.49 -4.84 2.64
N LEU A 28 -4.49 -4.33 3.34
CA LEU A 28 -3.28 -5.07 3.68
C LEU A 28 -3.56 -6.02 4.85
N ASN A 29 -3.50 -7.31 4.54
CA ASN A 29 -3.54 -8.39 5.53
C ASN A 29 -2.17 -9.07 5.62
N VAL A 30 -1.36 -8.66 6.61
CA VAL A 30 0.00 -9.19 6.83
C VAL A 30 -0.01 -10.70 6.99
N ALA A 31 -1.04 -11.26 7.63
CA ALA A 31 -1.12 -12.70 7.86
C ALA A 31 -1.34 -13.49 6.56
N SER A 32 -2.20 -12.99 5.66
CA SER A 32 -2.41 -13.61 4.36
C SER A 32 -1.21 -13.44 3.43
N LEU A 33 -0.57 -12.27 3.47
CA LEU A 33 0.64 -11.98 2.72
C LEU A 33 1.81 -12.90 3.13
N ALA A 34 2.02 -13.08 4.44
CA ALA A 34 3.04 -13.96 5.00
C ALA A 34 2.83 -15.42 4.58
N ARG A 35 1.58 -15.91 4.61
CA ARG A 35 1.23 -17.26 4.14
C ARG A 35 1.49 -17.44 2.65
N GLY A 36 1.13 -16.47 1.82
CA GLY A 36 1.37 -16.53 0.37
C GLY A 36 2.86 -16.50 0.02
N ALA A 37 3.66 -15.73 0.74
CA ALA A 37 5.11 -15.64 0.53
C ALA A 37 5.90 -16.79 1.17
N GLY A 38 5.30 -17.58 2.06
CA GLY A 38 5.99 -18.63 2.82
C GLY A 38 6.98 -18.07 3.86
N THR A 39 6.74 -16.86 4.35
CA THR A 39 7.62 -16.16 5.30
C THR A 39 6.93 -15.92 6.64
N SER A 40 7.69 -15.66 7.70
CA SER A 40 7.11 -15.30 9.00
C SER A 40 6.44 -13.92 8.95
N ARG A 41 5.44 -13.67 9.82
CA ARG A 41 4.74 -12.36 9.87
C ARG A 41 5.69 -11.19 10.17
N THR A 42 6.69 -11.40 11.01
CA THR A 42 7.67 -10.36 11.38
C THR A 42 8.57 -10.04 10.18
N THR A 43 9.02 -11.05 9.44
CA THR A 43 9.77 -10.88 8.19
C THR A 43 8.94 -10.14 7.14
N THR A 44 7.67 -10.54 6.96
CA THR A 44 6.76 -9.90 6.00
C THR A 44 6.49 -8.43 6.33
N ALA A 45 6.34 -8.09 7.62
CA ALA A 45 6.21 -6.70 8.04
C ALA A 45 7.47 -5.89 7.66
N GLY A 46 8.66 -6.42 7.96
CA GLY A 46 9.92 -5.78 7.55
C GLY A 46 10.07 -5.65 6.04
N TYR A 47 9.56 -6.60 5.24
CA TYR A 47 9.57 -6.49 3.78
C TYR A 47 8.63 -5.41 3.25
N ILE A 48 7.48 -5.21 3.88
CA ILE A 48 6.60 -4.09 3.55
C ILE A 48 7.31 -2.77 3.86
N ASP A 49 7.97 -2.68 5.01
CA ASP A 49 8.70 -1.46 5.37
C ASP A 49 9.85 -1.19 4.38
N ILE A 50 10.57 -2.22 3.93
CA ILE A 50 11.57 -2.09 2.84
C ILE A 50 10.93 -1.57 1.54
N LEU A 51 9.74 -2.03 1.17
CA LEU A 51 9.04 -1.52 -0.03
C LEU A 51 8.68 -0.04 0.10
N GLU A 52 8.38 0.43 1.30
CA GLU A 52 8.11 1.86 1.56
C GLU A 52 9.40 2.68 1.57
N ASP A 53 10.45 2.19 2.24
CA ASP A 53 11.75 2.86 2.31
C ASP A 53 12.42 2.98 0.94
N THR A 54 12.20 2.00 0.07
CA THR A 54 12.66 2.02 -1.33
C THR A 54 11.73 2.80 -2.26
N LEU A 55 10.66 3.40 -1.73
CA LEU A 55 9.65 4.15 -2.48
C LEU A 55 8.98 3.34 -3.60
N LEU A 56 8.96 2.01 -3.51
CA LEU A 56 8.27 1.14 -4.46
C LEU A 56 6.77 1.05 -4.15
N ALA A 57 6.40 1.15 -2.88
CA ALA A 57 5.03 1.13 -2.41
C ALA A 57 4.81 2.14 -1.27
N PHE A 58 3.54 2.36 -0.92
CA PHE A 58 3.13 3.17 0.22
C PHE A 58 1.81 2.65 0.78
N ARG A 59 1.67 2.72 2.11
CA ARG A 59 0.42 2.44 2.82
C ARG A 59 -0.40 3.71 2.93
N VAL A 60 -1.69 3.61 2.62
CA VAL A 60 -2.67 4.65 2.96
C VAL A 60 -3.44 4.17 4.18
N ALA A 61 -3.37 4.96 5.26
CA ALA A 61 -4.08 4.66 6.49
C ALA A 61 -5.59 4.73 6.26
N ALA A 62 -6.34 3.89 6.97
CA ALA A 62 -7.79 3.98 6.91
C ALA A 62 -8.32 5.25 7.59
N TYR A 63 -9.41 5.79 7.08
CA TYR A 63 -10.09 6.95 7.63
C TYR A 63 -10.84 6.55 8.90
N GLU A 64 -10.49 7.22 9.99
CA GLU A 64 -11.18 7.13 11.28
C GLU A 64 -12.06 8.37 11.44
N ALA A 65 -13.39 8.17 11.39
CA ALA A 65 -14.37 9.26 11.43
C ALA A 65 -14.72 9.74 12.85
N SER A 66 -14.40 8.95 13.88
CA SER A 66 -14.89 9.19 15.25
C SER A 66 -13.90 8.70 16.29
N LEU A 67 -13.67 9.52 17.33
CA LEU A 67 -12.91 9.20 18.53
C LEU A 67 -13.51 8.05 19.36
N ARG A 68 -14.76 7.65 19.09
CA ARG A 68 -15.55 6.77 19.98
C ARG A 68 -15.70 5.33 19.52
N VAL A 69 -15.34 5.00 18.27
CA VAL A 69 -15.43 3.63 17.75
C VAL A 69 -14.06 3.20 17.24
N ARG A 70 -13.39 2.37 18.03
CA ARG A 70 -12.01 1.91 17.81
C ARG A 70 -11.98 0.64 16.95
N GLU A 71 -12.69 0.65 15.83
CA GLU A 71 -12.54 -0.42 14.85
C GLU A 71 -11.22 -0.19 14.11
N LYS A 72 -10.19 -0.99 14.43
CA LYS A 72 -8.86 -0.91 13.81
C LYS A 72 -8.98 -1.28 12.33
N LYS A 73 -9.22 -0.28 11.48
CA LYS A 73 -9.27 -0.49 10.03
C LYS A 73 -7.84 -0.72 9.50
N HIS A 74 -7.69 -1.78 8.70
CA HIS A 74 -6.41 -2.13 8.09
C HIS A 74 -6.03 -1.14 6.98
N PRO A 75 -4.75 -0.74 6.86
CA PRO A 75 -4.32 0.16 5.80
C PRO A 75 -4.44 -0.50 4.42
N LYS A 76 -4.57 0.30 3.36
CA LYS A 76 -4.49 -0.21 1.98
C LYS A 76 -3.07 -0.05 1.44
N LEU A 77 -2.61 -1.01 0.65
CA LEU A 77 -1.29 -0.97 0.00
C LEU A 77 -1.41 -0.46 -1.44
N TYR A 78 -0.65 0.56 -1.79
CA TYR A 78 -0.52 1.05 -3.15
C TYR A 78 0.92 0.95 -3.61
N TRP A 79 1.10 0.62 -4.89
CA TRP A 79 2.39 0.66 -5.54
C TRP A 79 2.52 1.97 -6.33
N VAL A 80 3.75 2.42 -6.51
CA VAL A 80 4.02 3.68 -7.21
C VAL A 80 3.63 3.63 -8.69
N ASP A 81 3.67 2.46 -9.32
CA ASP A 81 3.33 2.34 -10.73
C ASP A 81 2.60 1.02 -11.05
N ALA A 82 1.63 1.12 -11.95
CA ALA A 82 0.83 0.00 -12.42
C ALA A 82 1.64 -0.98 -13.29
N GLY A 83 2.61 -0.48 -14.07
CA GLY A 83 3.53 -1.28 -14.84
C GLY A 83 4.47 -2.09 -13.95
N ILE A 84 4.98 -1.52 -12.85
CA ILE A 84 5.80 -2.25 -11.87
C ILE A 84 5.02 -3.42 -11.27
N VAL A 85 3.78 -3.19 -10.83
CA VAL A 85 2.91 -4.24 -10.26
C VAL A 85 2.77 -5.41 -11.24
N ARG A 86 2.51 -5.09 -12.52
CA ARG A 86 2.31 -6.08 -13.57
C ARG A 86 3.59 -6.79 -13.97
N ALA A 87 4.73 -6.10 -14.01
CA ALA A 87 6.04 -6.68 -14.24
C ALA A 87 6.41 -7.68 -13.12
N VAL A 88 6.17 -7.32 -11.86
CA VAL A 88 6.40 -8.18 -10.69
C VAL A 88 5.47 -9.39 -10.68
N LYS A 89 4.23 -9.24 -11.17
CA LYS A 89 3.28 -10.35 -11.38
C LYS A 89 3.60 -11.23 -12.60
N GLN A 90 4.55 -10.83 -13.44
CA GLN A 90 4.82 -11.44 -14.76
C GLN A 90 3.59 -11.46 -15.68
N GLN A 91 2.72 -10.45 -15.57
CA GLN A 91 1.48 -10.31 -16.35
C GLN A 91 1.60 -9.15 -17.33
N LEU A 92 2.26 -9.38 -18.47
CA LEU A 92 2.50 -8.36 -19.50
C LEU A 92 1.35 -8.22 -20.52
N GLU A 93 0.38 -9.13 -20.49
CA GLU A 93 -0.81 -9.13 -21.35
C GLU A 93 -1.85 -8.07 -20.96
N ILE A 94 -2.84 -7.80 -21.81
CA ILE A 94 -3.88 -6.80 -21.53
C ILE A 94 -4.56 -7.11 -20.18
N PRO A 95 -4.62 -6.15 -19.23
CA PRO A 95 -5.13 -6.40 -17.88
C PRO A 95 -6.62 -6.71 -17.91
N SER A 96 -7.08 -7.57 -17.01
CA SER A 96 -8.50 -7.92 -16.88
C SER A 96 -9.35 -6.73 -16.39
N THR A 97 -10.68 -6.80 -16.53
CA THR A 97 -11.58 -5.72 -16.08
C THR A 97 -11.44 -5.41 -14.58
N GLU A 98 -11.30 -6.44 -13.74
CA GLU A 98 -11.11 -6.28 -12.30
C GLU A 98 -9.75 -5.66 -11.96
N GLU A 99 -8.70 -6.10 -12.67
CA GLU A 99 -7.35 -5.55 -12.47
C GLU A 99 -7.28 -4.08 -12.89
N ARG A 100 -7.92 -3.70 -14.01
CA ARG A 100 -7.98 -2.30 -14.45
C ARG A 100 -8.56 -1.37 -13.37
N GLY A 101 -9.57 -1.81 -12.62
CA GLY A 101 -10.13 -1.05 -11.50
C GLY A 101 -9.09 -0.77 -10.41
N ALA A 102 -8.38 -1.81 -9.98
CA ALA A 102 -7.32 -1.69 -8.97
C ALA A 102 -6.15 -0.81 -9.44
N LEU A 103 -5.71 -0.98 -10.68
CA LEU A 103 -4.63 -0.17 -11.26
C LEU A 103 -5.02 1.30 -11.42
N PHE A 104 -6.28 1.56 -11.80
CA PHE A 104 -6.82 2.91 -11.89
C PHE A 104 -6.90 3.57 -10.52
N GLU A 105 -7.38 2.85 -9.49
CA GLU A 105 -7.38 3.33 -8.10
C GLU A 105 -5.96 3.70 -7.65
N GLY A 106 -4.97 2.86 -7.96
CA GLY A 106 -3.57 3.15 -7.67
C GLY A 106 -3.02 4.38 -8.38
N TRP A 107 -3.37 4.56 -9.66
CA TRP A 107 -2.99 5.77 -10.40
C TRP A 107 -3.59 7.03 -9.78
N VAL A 108 -4.87 7.02 -9.42
CA VAL A 108 -5.53 8.14 -8.72
C VAL A 108 -4.87 8.41 -7.37
N ALA A 109 -4.57 7.37 -6.58
CA ALA A 109 -3.88 7.53 -5.30
C ALA A 109 -2.50 8.19 -5.45
N ASN A 110 -1.75 7.85 -6.50
CA ASN A 110 -0.46 8.48 -6.79
C ASN A 110 -0.59 9.97 -7.17
N VAL A 111 -1.58 10.30 -7.99
CA VAL A 111 -1.88 11.70 -8.34
C VAL A 111 -2.24 12.49 -7.09
N LEU A 112 -3.15 11.96 -6.27
CA LEU A 112 -3.56 12.60 -5.01
C LEU A 112 -2.39 12.79 -4.05
N ARG A 113 -1.47 11.81 -3.96
CA ARG A 113 -0.28 11.91 -3.11
C ARG A 113 0.65 13.03 -3.58
N SER A 114 0.79 13.18 -4.89
CA SER A 114 1.58 14.24 -5.51
C SER A 114 0.96 15.62 -5.29
N THR A 115 -0.36 15.74 -5.37
CA THR A 115 -1.06 17.01 -5.15
C THR A 115 -1.24 17.38 -3.69
N SER A 116 -1.31 16.41 -2.78
CA SER A 116 -1.40 16.63 -1.34
C SER A 116 -0.08 17.02 -0.68
N ALA A 117 1.05 16.88 -1.39
CA ALA A 117 2.33 17.37 -0.91
C ALA A 117 2.25 18.90 -0.71
N PRO A 118 2.51 19.43 0.50
CA PRO A 118 2.31 20.84 0.80
C PRO A 118 3.22 21.68 -0.09
N LYS A 119 2.62 22.54 -0.93
CA LYS A 119 3.36 23.37 -1.89
C LYS A 119 4.04 24.59 -1.28
N ASN A 120 3.89 24.88 0.03
CA ASN A 120 4.67 25.86 0.82
C ASN A 120 4.06 26.23 2.20
N CYS A 121 3.20 25.42 2.82
CA CYS A 121 2.60 25.78 4.12
C CYS A 121 2.56 24.59 5.08
N ALA A 122 2.87 24.83 6.34
CA ALA A 122 3.17 23.86 7.39
C ALA A 122 1.98 23.00 7.89
N ASP A 123 1.03 22.63 7.03
CA ASP A 123 -0.07 21.71 7.36
C ASP A 123 0.00 20.46 6.48
N SER A 124 0.27 19.33 7.11
CA SER A 124 0.45 18.02 6.46
C SER A 124 -0.90 17.39 6.12
N ALA A 125 -1.40 17.62 4.91
CA ALA A 125 -2.56 16.89 4.38
C ALA A 125 -2.18 15.40 4.16
N GLN A 126 -2.76 14.50 4.93
CA GLN A 126 -2.54 13.05 4.82
C GLN A 126 -3.71 12.37 4.11
N LEU A 127 -3.40 11.53 3.12
CA LEU A 127 -4.41 10.68 2.48
C LEU A 127 -4.90 9.61 3.46
N ARG A 128 -6.23 9.44 3.55
CA ARG A 128 -6.87 8.38 4.35
C ARG A 128 -7.97 7.69 3.53
N THR A 129 -8.10 6.36 3.63
CA THR A 129 -9.09 5.59 2.88
C THR A 129 -10.38 5.40 3.67
N PHE A 130 -11.53 5.86 3.17
CA PHE A 130 -12.84 5.57 3.76
C PHE A 130 -13.39 4.25 3.22
N GLN A 131 -13.77 3.35 4.11
CA GLN A 131 -14.43 2.09 3.75
C GLN A 131 -15.79 2.09 4.46
N ASP A 132 -16.87 2.23 3.69
CA ASP A 132 -18.25 1.98 4.09
C ASP A 132 -18.85 0.93 3.14
N SER A 133 -19.84 0.20 3.62
CA SER A 133 -20.47 -0.98 3.01
C SER A 133 -21.22 -0.67 1.70
N SER A 134 -21.27 0.59 1.25
CA SER A 134 -22.11 1.04 0.13
C SER A 134 -21.41 1.85 -0.98
N ALA A 135 -20.22 2.45 -0.76
CA ALA A 135 -19.43 3.14 -1.80
C ALA A 135 -18.06 3.62 -1.28
N ALA A 136 -17.05 3.69 -2.15
CA ALA A 136 -15.72 4.25 -1.85
C ALA A 136 -15.61 5.70 -2.38
N TYR A 137 -15.57 6.68 -1.47
CA TYR A 137 -15.31 8.09 -1.78
C TYR A 137 -13.98 8.56 -1.17
N TRP A 138 -13.30 9.46 -1.87
CA TRP A 138 -12.03 10.09 -1.47
C TRP A 138 -12.29 11.48 -0.88
N SER A 139 -11.80 11.77 0.33
CA SER A 139 -11.84 13.12 0.92
C SER A 139 -10.45 13.59 1.35
N ILE A 140 -10.14 14.86 1.09
CA ILE A 140 -8.92 15.55 1.54
C ILE A 140 -9.31 16.35 2.78
N LEU A 141 -8.79 15.98 3.96
CA LEU A 141 -8.97 16.75 5.19
C LEU A 141 -7.62 17.23 5.73
N PRO A 142 -7.54 18.48 6.24
CA PRO A 142 -6.36 18.95 6.95
C PRO A 142 -6.16 18.17 8.25
N ALA A 143 -4.89 17.92 8.60
CA ALA A 143 -4.55 17.28 9.87
C ALA A 143 -4.92 18.19 11.04
N GLY A 144 -5.97 17.80 11.78
CA GLY A 144 -6.30 18.23 13.15
C GLY A 144 -6.05 19.70 13.54
N ARG A 145 -7.12 20.50 13.63
CA ARG A 145 -7.23 21.41 14.77
C ARG A 145 -7.82 20.65 15.94
N ALA A 146 -7.06 20.57 17.02
CA ALA A 146 -7.60 20.35 18.36
C ALA A 146 -8.54 21.52 18.74
#